data_AF-A0A542EWU3-F1
#
_entry.id   AF-A0A542EWU3-F1
#
_cell.length_a   1.000
_cell.length_b   1.000
_cell.length_c   1.000
_cell.angle_alpha   90.00
_cell.angle_beta   90.00
_cell.angle_gamma   90.00
#
_symmetry.space_group_name_H-M   'P 1'
#
loop_
_entity.id
_entity.type
_entity.pdbx_description
1 polymer ?
#
loop_
_entity_poly.entity_id
_entity_poly.type
_entity_poly.pdbx_seq_one_letter_code
_entity_poly.pdbx_strand_id
1 'polypeptide(L)'
;MTVLLSDERITTIPAIENGEPLVDLFSRGLSTTGRQFAREGVADRLAIADAFLPAGIRLHIVEGLRPAVSQQKIYDGYRAELERLHPGISDRDAHVLASRFVSPIEVAPHVAGAAVDLTLIGAYGPLDLGTPIDATPEQSDGACFFAAPNVTGEARKNRSLLADVLTAAGLVNYPTEWWHWSYGDRYWAFVEDRPSAVYGPAAIPG
;
A
#
# COMPACT_ATOMS: atom_id res chain seq x y z
N MET A 1 -10.63 -13.82 -8.70
CA MET A 1 -11.40 -12.61 -8.33
C MET A 1 -10.61 -11.89 -7.26
N THR A 2 -10.31 -10.60 -7.45
CA THR A 2 -9.57 -9.80 -6.47
C THR A 2 -10.35 -9.72 -5.15
N VAL A 3 -9.68 -9.94 -4.03
CA VAL A 3 -10.24 -9.77 -2.69
C VAL A 3 -9.86 -8.37 -2.22
N LEU A 4 -10.86 -7.55 -1.87
CA LEU A 4 -10.66 -6.18 -1.41
C LEU A 4 -10.50 -6.13 0.10
N LEU A 5 -9.92 -5.04 0.62
CA LEU A 5 -9.71 -4.85 2.07
C LEU A 5 -11.03 -4.84 2.87
N SER A 6 -12.16 -4.49 2.25
CA SER A 6 -13.50 -4.51 2.88
C SER A 6 -14.16 -5.90 2.91
N ASP A 7 -13.60 -6.90 2.23
CA ASP A 7 -14.17 -8.25 2.17
C ASP A 7 -14.14 -8.91 3.55
N GLU A 8 -15.19 -9.63 3.93
CA GLU A 8 -15.30 -10.32 5.24
C GLU A 8 -14.12 -11.27 5.50
N ARG A 9 -13.55 -11.87 4.44
CA ARG A 9 -12.35 -12.72 4.55
C ARG A 9 -11.13 -11.96 5.06
N ILE A 10 -11.10 -10.65 4.88
CA ILE A 10 -10.07 -9.75 5.42
C ILE A 10 -10.52 -9.17 6.76
N THR A 11 -11.70 -8.57 6.83
CA THR A 11 -12.14 -7.78 8.00
C THR A 11 -12.30 -8.63 9.27
N THR A 12 -12.59 -9.92 9.13
CA THR A 12 -12.71 -10.86 10.26
C THR A 12 -11.38 -11.39 10.79
N ILE A 13 -10.25 -11.17 10.09
CA ILE A 13 -8.93 -11.59 10.58
C ILE A 13 -8.59 -10.78 11.83
N PRO A 14 -8.26 -11.41 12.97
CA PRO A 14 -7.87 -10.68 14.17
C PRO A 14 -6.53 -9.96 13.96
N ALA A 15 -6.42 -8.73 14.48
CA ALA A 15 -5.16 -8.01 14.56
C ALA A 15 -4.63 -8.07 15.99
N ILE A 16 -3.56 -8.85 16.18
CA ILE A 16 -2.91 -9.07 17.48
C ILE A 16 -1.65 -8.21 17.49
N GLU A 17 -1.80 -6.97 17.95
CA GLU A 17 -0.70 -6.01 18.07
C GLU A 17 0.46 -6.58 18.89
N ASN A 18 1.66 -6.63 18.30
CA ASN A 18 2.85 -7.21 18.92
C ASN A 18 3.76 -6.19 19.64
N GLY A 19 3.47 -4.89 19.55
CA GLY A 19 4.21 -3.82 20.21
C GLY A 19 5.52 -3.42 19.52
N GLU A 20 5.77 -3.89 18.29
CA GLU A 20 6.98 -3.54 17.55
C GLU A 20 7.05 -2.02 17.29
N PRO A 21 8.18 -1.36 17.56
CA PRO A 21 8.24 0.10 17.48
C PRO A 21 8.08 0.61 16.05
N LEU A 22 7.60 1.84 15.94
CA LEU A 22 7.68 2.62 14.71
C LEU A 22 9.07 3.25 14.59
N VAL A 23 9.67 3.16 13.42
CA VAL A 23 10.99 3.71 13.11
C VAL A 23 10.92 4.65 11.92
N ASP A 24 11.80 5.66 11.92
CA ASP A 24 11.96 6.58 10.80
C ASP A 24 12.68 5.88 9.65
N LEU A 25 12.00 5.72 8.52
CA LEU A 25 12.53 5.02 7.34
C LEU A 25 13.77 5.71 6.76
N PHE A 26 13.84 7.04 6.86
CA PHE A 26 15.02 7.78 6.40
C PHE A 26 16.26 7.39 7.21
N SER A 27 16.11 7.18 8.52
CA SER A 27 17.21 6.75 9.40
C SER A 27 17.73 5.34 9.09
N ARG A 28 16.95 4.54 8.34
CA ARG A 28 17.32 3.20 7.86
C ARG A 28 17.99 3.23 6.47
N GLY A 29 18.30 4.41 5.94
CA GLY A 29 19.01 4.59 4.67
C GLY A 29 18.12 4.49 3.43
N LEU A 30 16.80 4.47 3.62
CA LEU A 30 15.82 4.44 2.55
C LEU A 30 15.60 5.85 1.97
N SER A 31 15.31 5.93 0.67
CA SER A 31 14.89 7.19 0.05
C SER A 31 13.43 7.46 0.40
N THR A 32 13.11 8.64 0.96
CA THR A 32 11.76 8.97 1.43
C THR A 32 11.34 10.38 1.03
N THR A 33 10.04 10.60 0.89
CA THR A 33 9.46 11.95 0.86
C THR A 33 9.30 12.47 2.29
N GLY A 34 10.29 13.23 2.77
CA GLY A 34 10.31 13.75 4.14
C GLY A 34 10.44 12.64 5.19
N ARG A 35 9.93 12.88 6.41
CA ARG A 35 9.91 11.86 7.47
C ARG A 35 8.76 10.89 7.23
N GLN A 36 9.09 9.63 7.09
CA GLN A 36 8.14 8.53 6.93
C GLN A 36 8.41 7.49 8.00
N PHE A 37 7.37 6.96 8.62
CA PHE A 37 7.49 5.96 9.67
C PHE A 37 6.85 4.65 9.24
N ALA A 38 7.40 3.52 9.67
CA ALA A 38 6.74 2.22 9.58
C ALA A 38 7.19 1.37 10.76
N ARG A 39 6.57 0.19 10.94
CA ARG A 39 7.06 -0.79 11.92
C ARG A 39 8.49 -1.20 11.59
N GLU A 40 9.30 -1.47 12.61
CA GLU A 40 10.69 -1.86 12.44
C GLU A 40 10.86 -3.03 11.47
N GLY A 41 10.02 -4.06 11.58
CA GLY A 41 10.04 -5.21 10.69
C GLY A 41 9.66 -4.88 9.25
N VAL A 42 8.84 -3.84 9.01
CA VAL A 42 8.58 -3.33 7.65
C VAL A 42 9.82 -2.59 7.14
N ALA A 43 10.42 -1.74 7.96
CA ALA A 43 11.61 -0.98 7.59
C ALA A 43 12.80 -1.88 7.22
N ASP A 44 13.04 -2.94 7.99
CA ASP A 44 14.12 -3.90 7.73
C ASP A 44 13.91 -4.65 6.42
N ARG A 45 12.68 -5.06 6.12
CA ARG A 45 12.34 -5.70 4.84
C ARG A 45 12.53 -4.76 3.67
N LEU A 46 12.14 -3.49 3.81
CA LEU A 46 12.38 -2.47 2.78
C LEU A 46 13.88 -2.24 2.55
N ALA A 47 14.69 -2.18 3.61
CA ALA A 47 16.14 -2.04 3.47
C ALA A 47 16.78 -3.26 2.77
N ILE A 48 16.30 -4.47 3.09
CA ILE A 48 16.71 -5.70 2.39
C ILE A 48 16.33 -5.63 0.91
N ALA A 49 15.07 -5.32 0.60
CA ALA A 49 14.59 -5.22 -0.78
C ALA A 49 15.37 -4.17 -1.60
N ASP A 50 15.64 -2.99 -1.01
CA ASP A 50 16.41 -1.93 -1.63
C ASP A 50 17.85 -2.35 -1.94
N ALA A 51 18.47 -3.18 -1.09
CA ALA A 51 19.82 -3.71 -1.30
C ALA A 51 19.91 -4.75 -2.43
N PHE A 52 18.79 -5.39 -2.80
CA PHE A 52 18.72 -6.35 -3.92
C PHE A 52 18.39 -5.70 -5.27
N LEU A 53 18.12 -4.38 -5.30
CA LEU A 53 17.88 -3.68 -6.56
C LEU A 53 19.15 -3.58 -7.42
N PRO A 54 19.01 -3.53 -8.76
CA PRO A 54 20.13 -3.26 -9.65
C PRO A 54 20.85 -1.95 -9.30
N ALA A 55 22.16 -1.92 -9.53
CA ALA A 55 22.97 -0.74 -9.29
C ALA A 55 22.37 0.51 -9.98
N GLY A 56 22.19 1.59 -9.22
CA GLY A 56 21.60 2.84 -9.70
C GLY A 56 20.07 2.91 -9.64
N ILE A 57 19.39 1.86 -9.16
CA ILE A 57 17.95 1.84 -8.87
C ILE A 57 17.75 1.74 -7.36
N ARG A 58 16.80 2.51 -6.82
CA ARG A 58 16.44 2.51 -5.38
C ARG A 58 14.93 2.49 -5.20
N LEU A 59 14.47 1.96 -4.08
CA LEU A 59 13.12 2.21 -3.57
C LEU A 59 13.00 3.68 -3.14
N HIS A 60 11.87 4.30 -3.45
CA HIS A 60 11.51 5.62 -2.95
C HIS A 60 10.14 5.55 -2.27
N ILE A 61 10.12 5.72 -0.96
CA ILE A 61 8.92 5.63 -0.14
C ILE A 61 8.24 7.00 -0.13
N VAL A 62 7.01 7.02 -0.64
CA VAL A 62 6.17 8.22 -0.70
C VAL A 62 5.39 8.39 0.60
N GLU A 63 4.79 7.30 1.10
CA GLU A 63 4.03 7.32 2.33
C GLU A 63 4.24 6.04 3.15
N GLY A 64 4.39 6.18 4.47
CA GLY A 64 4.34 5.10 5.44
C GLY A 64 3.12 5.23 6.35
N LEU A 65 3.36 5.35 7.66
CA LEU A 65 2.33 5.52 8.68
C LEU A 65 1.46 6.74 8.39
N ARG A 66 0.16 6.51 8.24
CA ARG A 66 -0.85 7.55 8.02
C ARG A 66 -1.67 7.76 9.30
N PRO A 67 -1.85 9.00 9.79
CA PRO A 67 -2.78 9.27 10.88
C PRO A 67 -4.20 8.78 10.56
N ALA A 68 -4.86 8.18 11.56
CA ALA A 68 -6.26 7.76 11.50
C ALA A 68 -7.20 8.86 10.95
N VAL A 69 -7.01 10.12 11.40
CA VAL A 69 -7.83 11.25 10.93
C VAL A 69 -7.59 11.56 9.45
N SER A 70 -6.35 11.41 8.96
CA SER A 70 -6.03 11.58 7.54
C SER A 70 -6.62 10.45 6.69
N GLN A 71 -6.53 9.21 7.17
CA GLN A 71 -7.18 8.05 6.53
C GLN A 71 -8.68 8.28 6.34
N GLN A 72 -9.37 8.72 7.40
CA GLN A 72 -10.80 8.98 7.35
C GLN A 72 -11.14 10.06 6.31
N LYS A 73 -10.38 11.16 6.28
CA LYS A 73 -10.58 12.25 5.32
C LYS A 73 -10.42 11.78 3.87
N ILE A 74 -9.40 10.97 3.59
CA ILE A 74 -9.16 10.44 2.23
C ILE A 74 -10.32 9.51 1.84
N TYR A 75 -10.74 8.63 2.75
CA TYR A 75 -11.86 7.72 2.51
C TYR A 75 -13.17 8.49 2.23
N ASP A 76 -13.51 9.47 3.06
CA ASP A 76 -14.71 10.30 2.89
C ASP A 76 -14.68 11.07 1.56
N GLY A 77 -13.51 11.61 1.20
CA GLY A 77 -13.31 12.34 -0.05
C GLY A 77 -13.54 11.48 -1.29
N TYR A 78 -12.90 10.30 -1.35
CA TYR A 78 -13.07 9.40 -2.49
C TYR A 78 -14.49 8.83 -2.56
N ARG A 79 -15.09 8.50 -1.40
CA ARG A 79 -16.49 8.08 -1.34
C ARG A 79 -17.44 9.15 -1.93
N ALA A 80 -17.25 10.43 -1.59
CA ALA A 80 -18.05 11.52 -2.14
C ALA A 80 -17.85 11.67 -3.67
N GLU A 81 -16.64 11.43 -4.18
CA GLU A 81 -16.39 11.40 -5.63
C GLU A 81 -17.17 10.27 -6.31
N LEU A 82 -17.18 9.07 -5.73
CA LEU A 82 -17.92 7.92 -6.26
C LEU A 82 -19.43 8.16 -6.27
N GLU A 83 -19.99 8.76 -5.22
CA GLU A 83 -21.41 9.12 -5.16
C GLU A 83 -21.79 10.14 -6.27
N ARG A 84 -20.87 11.05 -6.62
CA ARG A 84 -21.04 11.99 -7.74
C ARG A 84 -20.97 11.29 -9.10
N LEU A 85 -20.07 10.32 -9.26
CA LEU A 85 -19.91 9.54 -10.50
C LEU A 85 -21.02 8.51 -10.71
N HIS A 86 -21.64 8.03 -9.63
CA HIS A 86 -22.70 7.03 -9.63
C HIS A 86 -23.95 7.50 -8.86
N PRO A 87 -24.76 8.42 -9.43
CA PRO A 87 -25.97 8.90 -8.77
C PRO A 87 -26.93 7.76 -8.39
N GLY A 88 -27.29 7.69 -7.10
CA GLY A 88 -28.19 6.68 -6.56
C GLY A 88 -27.53 5.36 -6.12
N ILE A 89 -26.19 5.29 -6.10
CA ILE A 89 -25.46 4.16 -5.50
C ILE A 89 -25.87 3.95 -4.03
N SER A 90 -25.98 2.69 -3.61
CA SER A 90 -26.27 2.37 -2.21
C SER A 90 -25.06 2.63 -1.32
N ASP A 91 -25.27 2.92 -0.03
CA ASP A 91 -24.17 3.09 0.95
C ASP A 91 -23.23 1.87 0.98
N ARG A 92 -23.81 0.66 0.91
CA ARG A 92 -23.06 -0.60 0.85
C ARG A 92 -22.20 -0.67 -0.41
N ASP A 93 -22.76 -0.36 -1.58
CA ASP A 93 -22.01 -0.44 -2.84
C ASP A 93 -20.94 0.64 -2.93
N ALA A 94 -21.21 1.84 -2.41
CA ALA A 94 -20.23 2.92 -2.31
C ALA A 94 -19.07 2.53 -1.40
N HIS A 95 -19.34 1.88 -0.26
CA HIS A 95 -18.30 1.36 0.64
C HIS A 95 -17.43 0.30 -0.04
N VAL A 96 -18.04 -0.67 -0.73
CA VAL A 96 -17.30 -1.70 -1.47
C VAL A 96 -16.49 -1.08 -2.62
N LEU A 97 -17.06 -0.14 -3.35
CA LEU A 97 -16.39 0.58 -4.45
C LEU A 97 -15.21 1.41 -3.94
N ALA A 98 -15.39 2.18 -2.85
CA ALA A 98 -14.33 2.96 -2.21
C ALA A 98 -13.15 2.08 -1.77
N SER A 99 -13.43 0.90 -1.23
CA SER A 99 -12.40 -0.03 -0.73
C SER A 99 -11.44 -0.57 -1.80
N ARG A 100 -11.71 -0.35 -3.09
CA ARG A 100 -10.78 -0.68 -4.19
C ARG A 100 -9.55 0.21 -4.23
N PHE A 101 -9.62 1.39 -3.62
CA PHE A 101 -8.57 2.41 -3.68
C PHE A 101 -8.28 3.06 -2.32
N VAL A 102 -9.25 3.08 -1.40
CA VAL A 102 -9.03 3.56 -0.04
C VAL A 102 -9.62 2.58 0.95
N SER A 103 -8.75 1.95 1.74
CA SER A 103 -9.16 1.04 2.80
C SER A 103 -10.04 1.75 3.85
N PRO A 104 -11.11 1.12 4.33
CA PRO A 104 -11.80 1.56 5.54
C PRO A 104 -10.84 1.63 6.73
N ILE A 105 -11.07 2.55 7.66
CA ILE A 105 -10.16 2.84 8.77
C ILE A 105 -9.90 1.62 9.67
N GLU A 106 -10.93 0.79 9.85
CA GLU A 106 -10.90 -0.42 10.67
C GLU A 106 -9.87 -1.45 10.20
N VAL A 107 -9.52 -1.43 8.90
CA VAL A 107 -8.58 -2.35 8.26
C VAL A 107 -7.40 -1.63 7.60
N ALA A 108 -7.25 -0.32 7.81
CA ALA A 108 -6.29 0.50 7.08
C ALA A 108 -4.83 0.15 7.41
N PRO A 109 -4.06 -0.43 6.46
CA PRO A 109 -2.71 -0.90 6.75
C PRO A 109 -1.73 0.22 7.12
N HIS A 110 -1.86 1.39 6.48
CA HIS A 110 -1.05 2.57 6.80
C HIS A 110 -1.24 3.06 8.23
N VAL A 111 -2.44 2.95 8.80
CA VAL A 111 -2.70 3.38 10.19
C VAL A 111 -1.97 2.48 11.19
N ALA A 112 -1.69 1.23 10.83
CA ALA A 112 -0.90 0.31 11.64
C ALA A 112 0.62 0.50 11.49
N GLY A 113 1.07 1.37 10.57
CA GLY A 113 2.47 1.44 10.15
C GLY A 113 2.95 0.17 9.45
N ALA A 114 2.00 -0.63 8.96
CA ALA A 114 2.22 -1.96 8.39
C ALA A 114 2.33 -1.94 6.86
N ALA A 115 2.13 -0.78 6.23
CA ALA A 115 2.20 -0.61 4.79
C ALA A 115 2.97 0.65 4.38
N VAL A 116 3.40 0.63 3.12
CA VAL A 116 4.04 1.73 2.45
C VAL A 116 3.51 1.87 1.03
N ASP A 117 3.45 3.11 0.56
CA ASP A 117 3.28 3.45 -0.84
C ASP A 117 4.65 3.89 -1.37
N LEU A 118 5.13 3.23 -2.43
CA LEU A 118 6.48 3.45 -2.94
C LEU A 118 6.58 3.33 -4.46
N THR A 119 7.68 3.86 -4.99
CA THR A 119 8.05 3.73 -6.40
C THR A 119 9.53 3.34 -6.54
N LEU A 120 9.96 3.11 -7.78
CA LEU A 120 11.37 2.95 -8.14
C LEU A 120 11.92 4.27 -8.69
N ILE A 121 13.11 4.65 -8.24
CA ILE A 121 13.86 5.78 -8.78
C ILE A 121 15.18 5.30 -9.39
N GLY A 122 15.55 5.86 -10.54
CA GLY A 122 16.83 5.66 -11.21
C GLY A 122 17.64 6.95 -11.31
N ALA A 123 18.71 6.92 -12.10
CA ALA A 123 19.63 8.06 -12.29
C ALA A 123 18.96 9.34 -12.81
N TYR A 124 17.82 9.23 -13.50
CA TYR A 124 17.10 10.34 -14.12
C TYR A 124 15.76 10.66 -13.44
N GLY A 125 15.48 10.08 -12.27
CA GLY A 125 14.23 10.27 -11.54
C GLY A 125 13.37 9.00 -11.47
N PRO A 126 12.06 9.14 -11.16
CA PRO A 126 11.13 8.01 -11.07
C PRO A 126 11.07 7.20 -12.36
N LEU A 127 11.03 5.87 -12.22
CA LEU A 127 10.80 4.98 -13.35
C LEU A 127 9.31 4.97 -13.74
N ASP A 128 9.01 4.66 -14.99
CA ASP A 128 7.63 4.47 -15.43
C ASP A 128 7.07 3.16 -14.86
N LEU A 129 6.02 3.25 -14.04
CA LEU A 129 5.22 2.11 -13.56
C LEU A 129 3.78 2.17 -14.09
N GLY A 130 3.51 2.95 -15.11
CA GLY A 130 2.26 2.98 -15.89
C GLY A 130 1.26 4.04 -15.45
N THR A 131 1.26 4.44 -14.18
CA THR A 131 0.44 5.56 -13.66
C THR A 131 1.22 6.31 -12.58
N PRO A 132 0.85 7.55 -12.26
CA PRO A 132 1.23 8.16 -10.98
C PRO A 132 0.75 7.32 -9.79
N ILE A 133 1.43 7.46 -8.65
CA ILE A 133 0.89 7.06 -7.33
C ILE A 133 -0.41 7.83 -7.08
N ASP A 134 -1.35 7.21 -6.36
CA ASP A 134 -2.69 7.71 -6.06
C ASP A 134 -3.61 7.89 -7.27
N ALA A 135 -3.25 7.37 -8.45
CA ALA A 135 -4.17 7.34 -9.58
C ALA A 135 -5.33 6.39 -9.29
N THR A 136 -6.56 6.90 -9.22
CA THR A 136 -7.73 6.06 -8.97
C THR A 136 -8.00 5.12 -10.15
N PRO A 137 -8.79 4.04 -9.96
CA PRO A 137 -9.22 3.19 -11.05
C PRO A 137 -9.97 3.96 -12.15
N GLU A 138 -10.75 4.97 -11.77
CA GLU A 138 -11.50 5.82 -12.71
C GLU A 138 -10.58 6.77 -13.49
N GLN A 139 -9.55 7.33 -12.84
CA GLN A 139 -8.59 8.23 -13.48
C GLN A 139 -7.64 7.49 -14.43
N SER A 140 -7.33 6.23 -14.12
CA SER A 140 -6.34 5.43 -14.83
C SER A 140 -6.93 4.40 -15.80
N ASP A 141 -8.26 4.32 -15.92
CA ASP A 141 -8.94 3.23 -16.63
C ASP A 141 -8.45 1.84 -16.14
N GLY A 142 -8.33 1.71 -14.82
CA GLY A 142 -7.82 0.51 -14.15
C GLY A 142 -6.31 0.25 -14.30
N ALA A 143 -5.54 1.13 -14.96
CA ALA A 143 -4.11 0.93 -15.14
C ALA A 143 -3.33 0.96 -13.80
N CYS A 144 -3.91 1.50 -12.71
CA CYS A 144 -3.31 1.45 -11.37
C CYS A 144 -3.24 0.03 -10.78
N PHE A 145 -4.05 -0.91 -11.26
CA PHE A 145 -4.04 -2.29 -10.78
C PHE A 145 -2.72 -2.96 -11.16
N PHE A 146 -2.11 -3.72 -10.25
CA PHE A 146 -0.77 -4.29 -10.45
C PHE A 146 -0.68 -5.10 -11.75
N ALA A 147 -1.66 -5.96 -12.00
CA ALA A 147 -1.74 -6.85 -13.15
C ALA A 147 -2.40 -6.22 -14.41
N ALA A 148 -2.62 -4.90 -14.44
CA ALA A 148 -3.33 -4.23 -15.52
C ALA A 148 -2.77 -4.59 -16.92
N PRO A 149 -3.63 -4.90 -17.91
CA PRO A 149 -3.18 -5.23 -19.27
C PRO A 149 -2.81 -3.99 -20.09
N ASN A 150 -3.38 -2.83 -19.76
CA ASN A 150 -3.27 -1.55 -20.46
C ASN A 150 -2.07 -0.69 -20.01
N VAL A 151 -0.94 -1.31 -19.64
CA VAL A 151 0.32 -0.62 -19.32
C VAL A 151 1.41 -0.98 -20.32
N THR A 152 2.41 -0.11 -20.45
CA THR A 152 3.55 -0.32 -21.35
C THR A 152 4.36 -1.56 -20.96
N GLY A 153 5.13 -2.11 -21.90
CA GLY A 153 6.05 -3.21 -21.61
C GLY A 153 7.15 -2.83 -20.61
N GLU A 154 7.55 -1.56 -20.57
CA GLU A 154 8.50 -1.02 -19.60
C GLU A 154 7.90 -0.93 -18.20
N ALA A 155 6.70 -0.36 -18.07
CA ALA A 155 5.96 -0.33 -16.80
C ALA A 155 5.77 -1.72 -16.21
N ARG A 156 5.42 -2.71 -17.04
CA ARG A 156 5.28 -4.12 -16.59
C ARG A 156 6.59 -4.71 -16.08
N LYS A 157 7.73 -4.40 -16.73
CA LYS A 157 9.06 -4.84 -16.27
C LYS A 157 9.43 -4.19 -14.94
N ASN A 158 9.19 -2.89 -14.79
CA ASN A 158 9.47 -2.17 -13.55
C ASN A 158 8.59 -2.65 -12.39
N ARG A 159 7.31 -2.94 -12.63
CA ARG A 159 6.43 -3.60 -11.65
C ARG A 159 6.91 -5.00 -11.28
N SER A 160 7.38 -5.77 -12.26
CA SER A 160 7.93 -7.12 -11.99
C SER A 160 9.17 -7.05 -11.11
N LEU A 161 10.12 -6.14 -11.41
CA LEU A 161 11.28 -5.90 -10.55
C LEU A 161 10.88 -5.49 -9.13
N LEU A 162 9.90 -4.59 -9.01
CA LEU A 162 9.38 -4.16 -7.71
C LEU A 162 8.81 -5.34 -6.91
N ALA A 163 8.02 -6.20 -7.57
CA ALA A 163 7.46 -7.38 -6.92
C ALA A 163 8.52 -8.41 -6.54
N ASP A 164 9.49 -8.67 -7.41
CA ASP A 164 10.55 -9.63 -7.15
C ASP A 164 11.29 -9.29 -5.85
N VAL A 165 11.70 -8.02 -5.66
CA VAL A 165 12.46 -7.61 -4.47
C VAL A 165 11.60 -7.53 -3.21
N LEU A 166 10.36 -7.03 -3.30
CA LEU A 166 9.50 -6.84 -2.13
C LEU A 166 8.88 -8.14 -1.65
N THR A 167 8.45 -9.02 -2.56
CA THR A 167 7.97 -10.36 -2.20
C THR A 167 9.11 -11.22 -1.67
N ALA A 168 10.32 -11.13 -2.22
CA ALA A 168 11.48 -11.83 -1.64
C ALA A 168 11.82 -11.36 -0.22
N ALA A 169 11.52 -10.10 0.12
CA ALA A 169 11.63 -9.58 1.48
C ALA A 169 10.39 -9.88 2.35
N GLY A 170 9.37 -10.55 1.81
CA GLY A 170 8.17 -10.99 2.53
C GLY A 170 7.05 -9.97 2.62
N LEU A 171 7.09 -8.87 1.85
CA LEU A 171 5.92 -7.98 1.69
C LEU A 171 4.96 -8.55 0.64
N VAL A 172 3.68 -8.21 0.79
CA VAL A 172 2.63 -8.53 -0.20
C VAL A 172 2.13 -7.25 -0.86
N ASN A 173 1.73 -7.35 -2.13
CA ASN A 173 1.11 -6.23 -2.84
C ASN A 173 -0.40 -6.23 -2.64
N TYR A 174 -1.00 -5.04 -2.57
CA TYR A 174 -2.44 -4.89 -2.76
C TYR A 174 -2.78 -4.80 -4.27
N PRO A 175 -3.53 -5.77 -4.85
CA PRO A 175 -3.60 -5.92 -6.31
C PRO A 175 -4.20 -4.75 -7.09
N THR A 176 -4.96 -3.88 -6.44
CA THR A 176 -5.59 -2.71 -7.08
C THR A 176 -4.68 -1.49 -7.12
N GLU A 177 -3.54 -1.53 -6.44
CA GLU A 177 -2.60 -0.41 -6.29
C GLU A 177 -1.16 -0.92 -6.48
N TRP A 178 -0.54 -0.65 -7.63
CA TRP A 178 0.79 -1.21 -7.91
C TRP A 178 1.88 -0.76 -6.93
N TRP A 179 1.69 0.38 -6.28
CA TRP A 179 2.62 1.02 -5.35
C TRP A 179 2.44 0.59 -3.89
N HIS A 180 1.31 -0.03 -3.54
CA HIS A 180 0.95 -0.35 -2.15
C HIS A 180 1.46 -1.74 -1.75
N TRP A 181 2.27 -1.76 -0.69
CA TRP A 181 2.89 -2.98 -0.17
C TRP A 181 2.80 -3.03 1.35
N SER A 182 2.51 -4.21 1.89
CA SER A 182 2.30 -4.39 3.32
C SER A 182 2.96 -5.64 3.89
N TYR A 183 3.21 -5.60 5.20
CA TYR A 183 3.61 -6.74 6.00
C TYR A 183 2.97 -6.65 7.37
N GLY A 184 2.42 -7.77 7.85
CA GLY A 184 1.88 -7.90 9.20
C GLY A 184 0.49 -7.29 9.42
N ASP A 185 -0.13 -6.71 8.39
CA ASP A 185 -1.53 -6.28 8.41
C ASP A 185 -2.49 -7.43 8.06
N ARG A 186 -3.80 -7.14 7.97
CA ARG A 186 -4.81 -8.16 7.66
C ARG A 186 -4.73 -8.68 6.23
N TYR A 187 -4.35 -7.83 5.28
CA TYR A 187 -4.20 -8.28 3.89
C TYR A 187 -3.01 -9.22 3.77
N TRP A 188 -1.88 -8.88 4.39
CA TRP A 188 -0.74 -9.78 4.52
C TRP A 188 -1.12 -11.10 5.16
N ALA A 189 -1.85 -11.07 6.28
CA ALA A 189 -2.28 -12.30 6.94
C ALA A 189 -3.17 -13.17 6.03
N PHE A 190 -4.05 -12.56 5.24
CA PHE A 190 -4.86 -13.28 4.27
C PHE A 190 -4.03 -13.93 3.15
N VAL A 191 -3.11 -13.17 2.54
CA VAL A 191 -2.28 -13.65 1.42
C VAL A 191 -1.33 -14.77 1.87
N GLU A 192 -0.77 -14.64 3.07
CA GLU A 192 0.20 -15.58 3.63
C GLU A 192 -0.44 -16.71 4.47
N ASP A 193 -1.78 -16.85 4.42
CA ASP A 193 -2.56 -17.85 5.18
C ASP A 193 -2.21 -17.89 6.69
N ARG A 194 -2.17 -16.71 7.30
CA ARG A 194 -1.88 -16.52 8.73
C ARG A 194 -3.18 -16.38 9.51
N PRO A 195 -3.24 -16.91 10.74
CA PRO A 195 -4.44 -16.85 11.57
C PRO A 195 -4.75 -15.43 12.09
N SER A 196 -3.78 -14.51 12.05
CA SER A 196 -3.91 -13.15 12.56
C SER A 196 -2.92 -12.20 11.88
N ALA A 197 -3.31 -10.94 11.75
CA ALA A 197 -2.38 -9.84 11.58
C ALA A 197 -1.57 -9.62 12.87
N VAL A 198 -0.34 -9.15 12.74
CA VAL A 198 0.58 -8.90 13.88
C VAL A 198 0.70 -7.42 14.23
N TYR A 199 0.13 -6.54 13.42
CA TYR A 199 0.06 -5.10 13.68
C TYR A 199 -1.37 -4.61 13.68
N GLY A 200 -1.71 -3.82 14.70
CA GLY A 200 -2.89 -2.97 14.77
C GLY A 200 -2.54 -1.48 14.62
N PRO A 201 -3.55 -0.59 14.69
CA PRO A 201 -3.36 0.86 14.62
C PRO A 201 -2.27 1.39 15.56
N ALA A 202 -1.44 2.30 15.07
CA ALA A 202 -0.36 2.93 15.81
C ALA A 202 -0.46 4.47 15.77
N ALA A 203 0.12 5.13 16.77
CA ALA A 203 0.23 6.59 16.81
C ALA A 203 1.62 7.04 16.33
N ILE A 204 1.69 8.19 15.64
CA ILE A 204 2.96 8.78 15.21
C ILE A 204 3.82 9.06 16.46
N PRO A 205 5.11 8.69 16.46
CA PRO A 205 6.03 9.07 17.54
C PRO A 205 6.14 10.60 17.65
N GLY A 206 6.05 11.13 18.87
CA GLY A 206 6.17 12.56 19.16
C GLY A 206 7.53 13.16 18.85
#